data_AF-A0A535U4N5-F1
#
_entry.id   AF-A0A535U4N5-F1
#
_cell.length_a   1.000
_cell.length_b   1.000
_cell.length_c   1.000
_cell.angle_alpha   90.00
_cell.angle_beta   90.00
_cell.angle_gamma   90.00
#
_symmetry.space_group_name_H-M   'P 1'
#
loop_
_entity.id
_entity.type
_entity.pdbx_description
1 polymer ?
#
loop_
_entity_poly.entity_id
_entity_poly.type
_entity_poly.pdbx_seq_one_letter_code
_entity_poly.pdbx_strand_id
1 'polypeptide(L)'
;MNSILVRIATATVAVMTLVLGVASPVQAASLGNCNASGATTPCFEQVWSDGVQLKMTFVDLNPSPSSDPTHSFYVLAPQTRAPQGSVPFLHDHVIGDVSRQTKGDESGNNLRYHGYFVLCSTEGLSTGACQPTMTSIPGLGTIPFAATVNGHKLTSADRIESSASSGLLTLFDTGGVLIATTNHR
;
A
#
# COMPACT_ATOMS: atom_id res chain seq x y z
N MET A 1 -16.32 -95.47 -9.32
CA MET A 1 -15.28 -94.68 -10.01
C MET A 1 -15.92 -93.44 -10.60
N ASN A 2 -15.68 -92.26 -10.00
CA ASN A 2 -15.32 -90.99 -10.66
C ASN A 2 -15.55 -89.81 -9.70
N SER A 3 -14.45 -89.36 -9.10
CA SER A 3 -14.28 -87.99 -8.60
C SER A 3 -14.41 -86.98 -9.75
N ILE A 4 -14.87 -85.76 -9.47
CA ILE A 4 -14.49 -84.49 -10.11
C ILE A 4 -15.10 -83.36 -9.24
N LEU A 5 -14.31 -82.83 -8.29
CA LEU A 5 -13.60 -81.54 -8.35
C LEU A 5 -14.51 -80.30 -8.28
N VAL A 6 -14.76 -79.86 -7.04
CA VAL A 6 -15.27 -78.52 -6.71
C VAL A 6 -14.13 -77.52 -6.95
N ARG A 7 -14.31 -76.58 -7.90
CA ARG A 7 -13.39 -75.45 -8.10
C ARG A 7 -13.82 -74.30 -7.19
N ILE A 8 -13.09 -74.08 -6.10
CA ILE A 8 -13.20 -72.87 -5.29
C ILE A 8 -12.33 -71.80 -5.99
N ALA A 9 -12.99 -70.84 -6.64
CA ALA A 9 -12.31 -69.66 -7.18
C ALA A 9 -12.17 -68.62 -6.05
N THR A 10 -10.99 -68.52 -5.46
CA THR A 10 -10.63 -67.42 -4.56
C THR A 10 -10.40 -66.16 -5.39
N ALA A 11 -11.39 -65.26 -5.41
CA ALA A 11 -11.25 -63.91 -5.93
C ALA A 11 -10.58 -63.03 -4.86
N THR A 12 -9.29 -62.74 -5.02
CA THR A 12 -8.59 -61.72 -4.22
C THR A 12 -9.07 -60.34 -4.65
N VAL A 13 -9.90 -59.69 -3.84
CA VAL A 13 -10.28 -58.28 -4.02
C VAL A 13 -9.14 -57.42 -3.46
N ALA A 14 -8.36 -56.80 -4.35
CA ALA A 14 -7.39 -55.80 -3.96
C ALA A 14 -8.14 -54.50 -3.60
N VAL A 15 -8.21 -54.20 -2.30
CA VAL A 15 -8.73 -52.91 -1.80
C VAL A 15 -7.63 -51.88 -1.95
N MET A 16 -7.75 -51.02 -2.96
CA MET A 16 -6.87 -49.87 -3.18
C MET A 16 -7.38 -48.71 -2.31
N THR A 17 -6.86 -48.58 -1.10
CA THR A 17 -7.11 -47.41 -0.24
C THR A 17 -6.41 -46.19 -0.84
N LEU A 18 -7.15 -45.35 -1.58
CA LEU A 18 -6.71 -43.99 -1.89
C LEU A 18 -6.73 -43.16 -0.62
N VAL A 19 -5.55 -42.90 -0.05
CA VAL A 19 -5.39 -41.83 0.95
C VAL A 19 -5.37 -40.51 0.19
N LEU A 20 -6.54 -39.89 0.05
CA LEU A 20 -6.62 -38.49 -0.34
C LEU A 20 -6.01 -37.68 0.80
N GLY A 21 -4.73 -37.33 0.66
CA GLY A 21 -4.08 -36.35 1.52
C GLY A 21 -4.85 -35.04 1.40
N VAL A 22 -5.69 -34.75 2.38
CA VAL A 22 -6.24 -33.42 2.61
C VAL A 22 -5.07 -32.51 2.98
N ALA A 23 -4.42 -31.94 1.97
CA ALA A 23 -3.64 -30.74 2.17
C ALA A 23 -4.65 -29.67 2.60
N SER A 24 -4.75 -29.44 3.92
CA SER A 24 -5.45 -28.28 4.45
C SER A 24 -4.95 -27.07 3.66
N PRO A 25 -5.83 -26.24 3.07
CA PRO A 25 -5.38 -25.01 2.48
C PRO A 25 -4.70 -24.25 3.62
N VAL A 26 -3.39 -24.08 3.52
CA VAL A 26 -2.67 -23.12 4.35
C VAL A 26 -3.30 -21.78 3.99
N GLN A 27 -4.28 -21.35 4.79
CA GLN A 27 -4.83 -20.01 4.69
C GLN A 27 -3.66 -19.08 5.00
N ALA A 28 -3.07 -18.53 3.94
CA ALA A 28 -2.11 -17.45 4.07
C ALA A 28 -2.75 -16.40 4.98
N ALA A 29 -2.08 -16.10 6.11
CA ALA A 29 -2.57 -15.11 7.05
C ALA A 29 -2.90 -13.82 6.28
N SER A 30 -4.10 -13.28 6.46
CA SER A 30 -4.49 -12.04 5.80
C SER A 30 -3.52 -10.94 6.20
N LEU A 31 -2.91 -10.28 5.21
CA LEU A 31 -2.03 -9.13 5.43
C LEU A 31 -2.69 -8.12 6.36
N GLY A 32 -2.04 -7.79 7.47
CA GLY A 32 -2.56 -6.87 8.49
C GLY A 32 -2.50 -5.41 8.04
N ASN A 33 -3.37 -4.58 8.61
CA ASN A 33 -3.30 -3.13 8.42
C ASN A 33 -2.09 -2.57 9.19
N CYS A 34 -1.30 -1.68 8.58
CA CYS A 34 -0.09 -1.12 9.20
C CYS A 34 -0.39 -0.34 10.50
N ASN A 35 -1.61 0.18 10.67
CA ASN A 35 -2.05 0.82 11.92
C ASN A 35 -2.14 -0.14 13.12
N ALA A 36 -2.39 -1.43 12.88
CA ALA A 36 -2.54 -2.43 13.93
C ALA A 36 -1.20 -3.01 14.41
N SER A 37 -0.14 -2.82 13.63
CA SER A 37 1.15 -3.48 13.81
C SER A 37 2.22 -2.40 13.71
N GLY A 38 2.71 -1.88 14.83
CA GLY A 38 3.57 -0.68 14.92
C GLY A 38 4.76 -0.65 13.96
N ALA A 39 4.49 -0.32 12.69
CA ALA A 39 5.37 -0.34 11.52
C ALA A 39 6.09 -1.68 11.21
N THR A 40 5.43 -2.84 11.33
CA THR A 40 6.02 -4.11 10.86
C THR A 40 5.55 -4.46 9.46
N THR A 41 6.47 -4.57 8.49
CA THR A 41 6.18 -5.10 7.15
C THR A 41 6.33 -6.63 7.08
N PRO A 42 5.59 -7.31 6.18
CA PRO A 42 4.63 -6.73 5.24
C PRO A 42 3.32 -6.33 5.93
N CYS A 43 2.76 -5.19 5.53
CA CYS A 43 1.44 -4.70 5.97
C CYS A 43 0.77 -3.90 4.84
N PHE A 44 -0.50 -3.53 5.01
CA PHE A 44 -1.20 -2.71 4.01
C PHE A 44 -1.78 -1.43 4.60
N GLU A 45 -1.91 -0.43 3.73
CA GLU A 45 -2.83 0.70 3.92
C GLU A 45 -3.54 1.02 2.60
N GLN A 46 -4.53 1.91 2.67
CA GLN A 46 -5.09 2.53 1.47
C GLN A 46 -4.20 3.68 1.05
N VAL A 47 -4.14 3.94 -0.26
CA VAL A 47 -3.45 5.11 -0.83
C VAL A 47 -4.31 5.72 -1.91
N TRP A 48 -4.18 7.01 -2.13
CA TRP A 48 -4.81 7.70 -3.26
C TRP A 48 -3.97 7.59 -4.52
N SER A 49 -4.61 7.26 -5.64
CA SER A 49 -4.07 7.39 -6.98
C SER A 49 -5.16 7.96 -7.89
N ASP A 50 -4.90 9.14 -8.43
CA ASP A 50 -5.83 9.89 -9.29
C ASP A 50 -7.29 9.94 -8.80
N GLY A 51 -7.47 10.25 -7.51
CA GLY A 51 -8.80 10.35 -6.89
C GLY A 51 -9.47 9.03 -6.51
N VAL A 52 -8.81 7.88 -6.73
CA VAL A 52 -9.29 6.55 -6.33
C VAL A 52 -8.44 6.02 -5.18
N GLN A 53 -9.05 5.32 -4.22
CA GLN A 53 -8.29 4.60 -3.19
C GLN A 53 -7.92 3.21 -3.67
N LEU A 54 -6.65 2.87 -3.52
CA LEU A 54 -6.08 1.56 -3.84
C LEU A 54 -5.47 0.95 -2.59
N LYS A 55 -5.54 -0.38 -2.49
CA LYS A 55 -4.81 -1.10 -1.45
C LYS A 55 -3.34 -1.21 -1.85
N MET A 56 -2.46 -0.64 -1.05
CA MET A 56 -1.01 -0.73 -1.19
C MET A 56 -0.45 -1.65 -0.11
N THR A 57 0.40 -2.58 -0.53
CA THR A 57 1.15 -3.46 0.36
C THR A 57 2.55 -2.90 0.51
N PHE A 58 2.93 -2.53 1.73
CA PHE A 58 4.29 -2.14 2.09
C PHE A 58 5.10 -3.40 2.35
N VAL A 59 6.20 -3.56 1.63
CA VAL A 59 7.07 -4.74 1.69
C VAL A 59 8.29 -4.46 2.55
N ASP A 60 8.92 -3.31 2.35
CA ASP A 60 10.10 -2.86 3.09
C ASP A 60 10.05 -1.35 3.28
N LEU A 61 10.01 -0.87 4.53
CA LEU A 61 9.99 0.56 4.86
C LEU A 61 11.39 1.16 5.00
N ASN A 62 12.45 0.34 4.92
CA ASN A 62 13.84 0.79 5.02
C ASN A 62 14.76 -0.09 4.15
N PRO A 63 14.54 -0.09 2.81
CA PRO A 63 15.31 -0.91 1.90
C PRO A 63 16.76 -0.43 1.83
N SER A 64 17.67 -1.35 1.49
CA SER A 64 19.05 -1.00 1.19
C SER A 64 19.12 0.11 0.12
N PRO A 65 20.08 1.05 0.24
CA PRO A 65 20.31 2.06 -0.77
C PRO A 65 20.46 1.46 -2.17
N SER A 66 19.89 2.12 -3.18
CA SER A 66 19.96 1.72 -4.59
C SER A 66 19.95 2.97 -5.47
N SER A 67 20.49 2.83 -6.69
CA SER A 67 20.38 3.82 -7.76
C SER A 67 19.14 3.62 -8.64
N ASP A 68 18.30 2.63 -8.34
CA ASP A 68 17.06 2.38 -9.07
C ASP A 68 16.15 3.62 -9.02
N PRO A 69 15.39 3.89 -10.11
CA PRO A 69 14.46 5.00 -10.13
C PRO A 69 13.41 4.86 -9.03
N THR A 70 13.00 5.99 -8.48
CA THR A 70 11.96 6.06 -7.46
C THR A 70 10.72 6.77 -7.99
N HIS A 71 9.56 6.40 -7.44
CA HIS A 71 8.30 7.10 -7.62
C HIS A 71 7.99 7.97 -6.40
N SER A 72 7.30 9.09 -6.58
CA SER A 72 6.90 9.91 -5.45
C SER A 72 5.86 9.21 -4.57
N PHE A 73 6.05 9.30 -3.27
CA PHE A 73 5.09 8.90 -2.24
C PHE A 73 4.86 10.08 -1.31
N TYR A 74 3.65 10.63 -1.38
CA TYR A 74 3.27 11.83 -0.66
C TYR A 74 2.54 11.47 0.63
N VAL A 75 3.01 12.00 1.75
CA VAL A 75 2.32 11.94 3.04
C VAL A 75 1.73 13.32 3.33
N LEU A 76 0.43 13.36 3.58
CA LEU A 76 -0.31 14.61 3.75
C LEU A 76 -1.42 14.47 4.82
N ALA A 77 -2.14 15.55 5.08
CA ALA A 77 -3.25 15.50 6.01
C ALA A 77 -4.36 14.58 5.48
N PRO A 78 -5.18 13.98 6.36
CA PRO A 78 -6.28 13.11 5.94
C PRO A 78 -7.22 13.78 4.93
N GLN A 79 -7.51 13.08 3.82
CA GLN A 79 -8.39 13.57 2.75
C GLN A 79 -9.84 13.10 2.95
N THR A 80 -10.09 12.24 3.93
CA THR A 80 -11.43 11.85 4.37
C THR A 80 -11.57 11.88 5.89
N ARG A 81 -12.76 11.58 6.39
CA ARG A 81 -12.99 11.44 7.84
C ARG A 81 -12.23 10.26 8.45
N ALA A 82 -12.01 9.20 7.67
CA ALA A 82 -11.23 8.04 8.09
C ALA A 82 -9.82 8.16 7.47
N PRO A 83 -8.79 8.47 8.27
CA PRO A 83 -7.43 8.56 7.77
C PRO A 83 -6.92 7.18 7.35
N GLN A 84 -6.01 7.15 6.37
CA GLN A 84 -5.39 5.90 5.90
C GLN A 84 -4.36 5.37 6.91
N GLY A 85 -3.59 6.28 7.52
CA GLY A 85 -2.59 6.00 8.55
C GLY A 85 -2.87 6.78 9.84
N SER A 86 -2.42 6.23 10.97
CA SER A 86 -2.61 6.79 12.32
C SER A 86 -1.34 6.76 13.17
N VAL A 87 -0.30 6.07 12.72
CA VAL A 87 0.99 5.94 13.40
C VAL A 87 2.09 6.46 12.47
N PRO A 88 2.96 7.39 12.91
CA PRO A 88 2.99 8.01 14.24
C PRO A 88 1.98 9.16 14.43
N PHE A 89 1.22 9.51 13.39
CA PHE A 89 0.18 10.55 13.42
C PHE A 89 -0.91 10.23 12.38
N LEU A 90 -2.01 10.97 12.37
CA LEU A 90 -3.08 10.78 11.38
C LEU A 90 -2.67 11.37 10.03
N HIS A 91 -2.70 10.57 8.97
CA HIS A 91 -2.28 10.98 7.64
C HIS A 91 -2.93 10.16 6.53
N ASP A 92 -2.85 10.69 5.32
CA ASP A 92 -3.14 9.99 4.08
C ASP A 92 -1.89 9.96 3.19
N HIS A 93 -1.94 9.06 2.22
CA HIS A 93 -0.92 8.77 1.23
C HIS A 93 -1.44 9.04 -0.19
N VAL A 94 -0.61 9.65 -1.02
CA VAL A 94 -0.89 9.81 -2.46
C VAL A 94 0.31 9.32 -3.27
N ILE A 95 0.03 8.60 -4.34
CA ILE A 95 0.99 8.16 -5.35
C ILE A 95 0.54 8.62 -6.74
N GLY A 96 1.44 8.50 -7.73
CA GLY A 96 1.11 8.74 -9.14
C GLY A 96 0.05 7.76 -9.68
N ASP A 97 -0.40 8.02 -10.90
CA ASP A 97 -1.34 7.15 -11.63
C ASP A 97 -0.71 5.77 -11.89
N VAL A 98 -1.27 4.74 -11.26
CA VAL A 98 -0.78 3.35 -11.39
C VAL A 98 -1.04 2.77 -12.79
N SER A 99 -2.06 3.25 -13.51
CA SER A 99 -2.35 2.81 -14.89
C SER A 99 -1.30 3.27 -15.89
N ARG A 100 -0.62 4.39 -15.61
CA ARG A 100 0.56 4.84 -16.36
C ARG A 100 1.82 4.10 -15.96
N GLN A 101 1.94 3.70 -14.69
CA GLN A 101 3.08 2.93 -14.18
C GLN A 101 3.12 1.50 -14.74
N THR A 102 1.95 0.89 -15.00
CA THR A 102 1.81 -0.49 -15.51
C THR A 102 1.94 -0.63 -17.03
N LYS A 103 2.07 0.47 -17.79
CA LYS A 103 2.23 0.41 -19.26
C LYS A 103 3.66 0.16 -19.74
N GLY A 104 4.65 0.18 -18.84
CA GLY A 104 6.05 -0.13 -19.14
C GLY A 104 6.63 -1.31 -18.34
N ASP A 105 5.94 -1.75 -17.29
CA ASP A 105 6.38 -2.84 -16.41
C ASP A 105 5.16 -3.60 -15.91
N GLU A 106 5.24 -4.93 -15.95
CA GLU A 106 4.14 -5.84 -15.64
C GLU A 106 3.52 -5.54 -14.26
N SER A 107 2.18 -5.47 -14.26
CA SER A 107 1.32 -5.50 -13.07
C SER A 107 1.78 -6.60 -12.10
N GLY A 108 2.45 -6.21 -11.01
CA GLY A 108 2.93 -7.14 -9.98
C GLY A 108 4.30 -6.84 -9.38
N ASN A 109 5.05 -5.86 -9.91
CA ASN A 109 6.39 -5.55 -9.41
C ASN A 109 6.38 -4.69 -8.14
N ASN A 110 7.31 -5.02 -7.25
CA ASN A 110 7.68 -4.20 -6.10
C ASN A 110 8.33 -2.92 -6.59
N LEU A 111 7.65 -1.79 -6.41
CA LEU A 111 8.14 -0.47 -6.81
C LEU A 111 8.86 0.21 -5.66
N ARG A 112 9.89 0.97 -5.99
CA ARG A 112 10.62 1.82 -5.03
C ARG A 112 10.02 3.21 -5.02
N TYR A 113 9.69 3.70 -3.84
CA TYR A 113 9.09 5.01 -3.65
C TYR A 113 9.96 5.90 -2.77
N HIS A 114 9.94 7.20 -3.05
CA HIS A 114 10.61 8.24 -2.28
C HIS A 114 9.59 9.11 -1.56
N GLY A 115 9.77 9.28 -0.25
CA GLY A 115 8.81 9.92 0.63
C GLY A 115 8.93 11.44 0.68
N TYR A 116 7.81 12.13 0.51
CA TYR A 116 7.68 13.58 0.69
C TYR A 116 6.56 13.92 1.65
N PHE A 117 6.79 14.85 2.56
CA PHE A 117 5.71 15.50 3.30
C PHE A 117 5.14 16.64 2.47
N VAL A 118 3.81 16.70 2.37
CA VAL A 118 3.10 17.76 1.66
C VAL A 118 2.58 18.78 2.67
N LEU A 119 3.22 19.94 2.68
CA LEU A 119 2.95 21.01 3.65
C LEU A 119 2.34 22.21 2.94
N CYS A 120 1.50 22.96 3.65
CA CYS A 120 1.15 24.29 3.15
C CYS A 120 2.39 25.19 3.22
N SER A 121 2.70 25.87 2.12
CA SER A 121 3.78 26.85 2.09
C SER A 121 3.37 28.13 2.83
N THR A 122 4.33 29.01 3.12
CA THR A 122 4.05 30.34 3.67
C THR A 122 3.08 31.14 2.78
N GLU A 123 3.21 31.05 1.46
CA GLU A 123 2.33 31.72 0.50
C GLU A 123 0.94 31.10 0.46
N GLY A 124 0.85 29.77 0.46
CA GLY A 124 -0.43 29.06 0.52
C GLY A 124 -1.20 29.40 1.79
N LEU A 125 -0.51 29.54 2.92
CA LEU A 125 -1.11 29.94 4.20
C LEU A 125 -1.53 31.41 4.19
N SER A 126 -0.67 32.33 3.73
CA SER A 126 -0.93 33.76 3.80
C SER A 126 -2.08 34.20 2.89
N THR A 127 -2.25 33.53 1.76
CA THR A 127 -3.36 33.76 0.82
C THR A 127 -4.64 33.03 1.21
N GLY A 128 -4.56 32.08 2.15
CA GLY A 128 -5.65 31.17 2.47
C GLY A 128 -5.93 30.12 1.39
N ALA A 129 -5.10 30.05 0.34
CA ALA A 129 -5.24 29.10 -0.74
C ALA A 129 -4.97 27.66 -0.26
N CYS A 130 -4.02 27.45 0.65
CA CYS A 130 -3.77 26.15 1.26
C CYS A 130 -4.35 26.11 2.67
N GLN A 131 -5.22 25.13 2.92
CA GLN A 131 -5.79 24.90 4.25
C GLN A 131 -5.05 23.74 4.92
N PRO A 132 -4.34 23.98 6.04
CA PRO A 132 -3.58 22.94 6.71
C PRO A 132 -4.43 22.16 7.72
N THR A 133 -3.96 20.95 8.06
CA THR A 133 -4.22 20.33 9.36
C THR A 133 -2.94 20.45 10.21
N MET A 134 -3.03 21.19 11.30
CA MET A 134 -1.92 21.31 12.25
C MET A 134 -1.73 19.97 12.98
N THR A 135 -0.66 19.27 12.66
CA THR A 135 -0.42 17.90 13.14
C THR A 135 0.76 17.90 14.09
N SER A 136 0.53 17.47 15.34
CA SER A 136 1.60 17.31 16.32
C SER A 136 2.29 15.97 16.12
N ILE A 137 3.60 16.01 15.84
CA ILE A 137 4.44 14.82 15.69
C ILE A 137 5.42 14.77 16.87
N PRO A 138 5.46 13.65 17.63
CA PRO A 138 6.43 13.47 18.70
C PRO A 138 7.87 13.70 18.20
N GLY A 139 8.62 14.56 18.88
CA GLY A 139 10.02 14.87 18.54
C GLY A 139 10.23 15.87 17.39
N LEU A 140 9.22 16.17 16.58
CA LEU A 140 9.31 17.15 15.48
C LEU A 140 8.47 18.43 15.70
N GLY A 141 7.49 18.39 16.61
CA GLY A 141 6.61 19.54 16.88
C GLY A 141 5.36 19.55 16.01
N THR A 142 4.77 20.73 15.82
CA THR A 142 3.51 20.88 15.05
C THR A 142 3.80 21.28 13.61
N ILE A 143 3.35 20.46 12.66
CA ILE A 143 3.61 20.62 11.23
C ILE A 143 2.29 20.90 10.47
N PRO A 144 2.24 21.87 9.54
CA PRO A 144 1.03 22.24 8.80
C PRO A 144 0.85 21.38 7.55
N PHE A 145 0.52 20.09 7.71
CA PHE A 145 0.25 19.23 6.56
C PHE A 145 -0.93 19.75 5.75
N ALA A 146 -0.81 19.73 4.42
CA ALA A 146 -1.83 20.26 3.53
C ALA A 146 -3.06 19.35 3.50
N ALA A 147 -4.24 19.93 3.77
CA ALA A 147 -5.52 19.23 3.67
C ALA A 147 -6.24 19.56 2.37
N THR A 148 -6.26 20.84 1.97
CA THR A 148 -6.79 21.27 0.68
C THR A 148 -5.97 22.40 0.07
N VAL A 149 -6.06 22.55 -1.25
CA VAL A 149 -5.60 23.73 -2.00
C VAL A 149 -6.73 24.25 -2.86
N ASN A 150 -7.04 25.54 -2.73
CA ASN A 150 -8.18 26.21 -3.37
C ASN A 150 -9.50 25.48 -3.14
N GLY A 151 -9.70 24.97 -1.92
CA GLY A 151 -10.89 24.20 -1.53
C GLY A 151 -10.95 22.77 -2.10
N HIS A 152 -9.92 22.32 -2.82
CA HIS A 152 -9.88 20.99 -3.40
C HIS A 152 -8.97 20.04 -2.61
N LYS A 153 -9.42 18.79 -2.49
CA LYS A 153 -8.63 17.69 -1.92
C LYS A 153 -7.41 17.36 -2.78
N LEU A 154 -6.36 16.90 -2.14
CA LEU A 154 -5.07 16.52 -2.72
C LEU A 154 -4.99 15.01 -2.90
N THR A 155 -5.88 14.43 -3.70
CA THR A 155 -5.96 12.96 -3.91
C THR A 155 -5.29 12.48 -5.20
N SER A 156 -4.47 13.32 -5.85
CA SER A 156 -3.71 12.97 -7.05
C SER A 156 -2.35 13.68 -7.05
N ALA A 157 -1.33 13.01 -7.60
CA ALA A 157 0.03 13.56 -7.71
C ALA A 157 0.05 14.85 -8.55
N ASP A 158 -0.62 14.86 -9.71
CA ASP A 158 -0.71 16.04 -10.59
C ASP A 158 -1.16 17.32 -9.84
N ARG A 159 -2.13 17.18 -8.93
CA ARG A 159 -2.62 18.32 -8.14
C ARG A 159 -1.60 18.77 -7.09
N ILE A 160 -0.92 17.83 -6.44
CA ILE A 160 0.13 18.12 -5.46
C ILE A 160 1.29 18.84 -6.15
N GLU A 161 1.79 18.28 -7.25
CA GLU A 161 2.95 18.77 -7.99
C GLU A 161 2.69 20.14 -8.64
N SER A 162 1.51 20.33 -9.24
CA SER A 162 1.11 21.64 -9.80
C SER A 162 0.93 22.71 -8.73
N SER A 163 0.35 22.35 -7.58
CA SER A 163 0.20 23.30 -6.45
C SER A 163 1.54 23.65 -5.82
N ALA A 164 2.48 22.70 -5.74
CA ALA A 164 3.84 22.96 -5.30
C ALA A 164 4.61 23.86 -6.29
N SER A 165 4.47 23.60 -7.59
CA SER A 165 5.06 24.43 -8.65
C SER A 165 4.48 25.86 -8.68
N SER A 166 3.24 26.02 -8.21
CA SER A 166 2.59 27.33 -8.03
C SER A 166 2.95 28.02 -6.71
N GLY A 167 3.86 27.45 -5.91
CA GLY A 167 4.29 28.02 -4.63
C GLY A 167 3.30 27.85 -3.48
N LEU A 168 2.15 27.18 -3.67
CA LEU A 168 1.10 27.03 -2.65
C LEU A 168 1.38 25.88 -1.66
N LEU A 169 2.20 24.91 -2.09
CA LEU A 169 2.64 23.78 -1.29
C LEU A 169 4.16 23.76 -1.19
N THR A 170 4.66 23.18 -0.10
CA THR A 170 6.05 22.79 0.05
C THR A 170 6.13 21.27 0.12
N LEU A 171 6.92 20.68 -0.79
CA LEU A 171 7.27 19.26 -0.73
C LEU A 171 8.55 19.13 0.08
N PHE A 172 8.41 18.69 1.33
CA PHE A 172 9.56 18.46 2.19
C PHE A 172 10.07 17.04 1.99
N ASP A 173 11.29 16.92 1.48
CA ASP A 173 11.96 15.64 1.27
C ASP A 173 12.27 14.99 2.63
N THR A 174 11.77 13.78 2.83
CA THR A 174 11.98 13.03 4.08
C THR A 174 13.30 12.25 4.09
N GLY A 175 13.93 12.07 2.92
CA GLY A 175 15.01 11.12 2.69
C GLY A 175 14.60 9.65 2.78
N GLY A 176 13.33 9.37 3.11
CA GLY A 176 12.79 8.03 3.27
C GLY A 176 12.52 7.37 1.93
N VAL A 177 12.93 6.11 1.81
CA VAL A 177 12.65 5.26 0.66
C VAL A 177 11.90 4.02 1.14
N LEU A 178 10.93 3.54 0.38
CA LEU A 178 10.19 2.31 0.68
C LEU A 178 10.00 1.45 -0.56
N ILE A 179 9.76 0.16 -0.36
CA ILE A 179 9.35 -0.79 -1.39
C ILE A 179 7.91 -1.21 -1.12
N ALA A 180 7.07 -1.08 -2.13
CA ALA A 180 5.66 -1.42 -2.02
C ALA A 180 5.07 -1.83 -3.37
N THR A 181 3.91 -2.47 -3.31
CA THR A 181 3.16 -2.90 -4.49
C THR A 181 1.69 -2.51 -4.34
N THR A 182 1.07 -2.12 -5.45
CA THR A 182 -0.36 -1.80 -5.52
C THR A 182 -1.09 -2.91 -6.26
N ASN A 183 -2.18 -3.40 -5.69
CA ASN A 183 -3.01 -4.41 -6.33
C ASN A 183 -4.25 -3.73 -6.92
N HIS A 184 -4.39 -3.75 -8.24
CA HIS A 184 -5.67 -3.54 -8.89
C HIS A 184 -6.51 -4.80 -8.68
N ARG A 185 -7.58 -4.71 -7.89
CA ARG A 185 -8.62 -5.75 -7.87
C ARG A 185 -9.85 -5.23 -8.59
#